data_AF-A0A973DH03-F1
#
_entry.id   AF-A0A973DH03-F1
#
_cell.length_a   1.000
_cell.length_b   1.000
_cell.length_c   1.000
_cell.angle_alpha   90.00
_cell.angle_beta   90.00
_cell.angle_gamma   90.00
#
_symmetry.space_group_name_H-M   'P 1'
#
loop_
_entity.id
_entity.type
_entity.pdbx_description
1 polymer ?
#
loop_
_entity_poly.entity_id
_entity_poly.type
_entity_poly.pdbx_seq_one_letter_code
_entity_poly.pdbx_strand_id
1 'polypeptide(L)'
;MDQAYITSKVTATDVTERWFIFPEMFNVLFPSSEDEVESIDNIDFKTGDEIRQAYTYEHVGPDANPALIAAYNSFDCIEYGVFYITNKGQVEGMNDGNNNLASIKQQAGTVSAKYMKPSVGAVQKVMVKGFVDDSEYDGNLDYIPTSKITFPAKQWFGIQPLQVVPVEVSNATQDTIVFEANGLYGGVDLKKPVTGIVTTDLSDGVGGSSAVYNESTSASVAATIAESATVPGTYTITLGAAQTAGDVIRIDLAKTGYVMRTFRVTLA
;
A
#
# COMPACT_ATOMS: atom_id res chain seq x y z
N MET A 1 -10.48 16.91 -2.07
CA MET A 1 -9.70 15.67 -2.27
C MET A 1 -10.56 14.66 -3.00
N ASP A 2 -10.13 14.23 -4.18
CA ASP A 2 -10.87 13.34 -5.07
C ASP A 2 -10.15 12.00 -5.28
N GLN A 3 -10.78 11.08 -6.01
CA GLN A 3 -10.26 9.74 -6.25
C GLN A 3 -8.95 9.77 -7.05
N ALA A 4 -8.85 10.64 -8.07
CA ALA A 4 -7.67 10.74 -8.92
C ALA A 4 -6.43 11.17 -8.12
N TYR A 5 -6.60 12.13 -7.21
CA TYR A 5 -5.54 12.56 -6.29
C TYR A 5 -5.05 11.39 -5.41
N ILE A 6 -5.96 10.68 -4.74
CA ILE A 6 -5.59 9.56 -3.86
C ILE A 6 -4.92 8.44 -4.66
N THR A 7 -5.47 8.09 -5.82
CA THR A 7 -4.84 7.07 -6.67
C THR A 7 -3.45 7.50 -7.10
N SER A 8 -3.23 8.77 -7.48
CA SER A 8 -1.90 9.25 -7.86
C SER A 8 -0.85 9.10 -6.74
N LYS A 9 -1.25 9.28 -5.48
CA LYS A 9 -0.37 9.10 -4.30
C LYS A 9 -0.08 7.64 -3.99
N VAL A 10 -1.06 6.77 -4.20
CA VAL A 10 -0.89 5.33 -3.99
C VAL A 10 -0.11 4.65 -5.11
N THR A 11 -0.20 5.17 -6.34
CA THR A 11 0.50 4.65 -7.52
C THR A 11 1.75 5.44 -7.88
N ALA A 12 2.26 6.29 -6.97
CA ALA A 12 3.47 7.07 -7.21
C ALA A 12 4.65 6.15 -7.60
N THR A 13 5.39 6.50 -8.65
CA THR A 13 6.53 5.71 -9.14
C THR A 13 7.67 5.70 -8.12
N ASP A 14 7.93 6.86 -7.49
CA ASP A 14 8.83 6.95 -6.36
C ASP A 14 8.20 6.29 -5.13
N VAL A 15 8.94 5.38 -4.50
CA VAL A 15 8.48 4.63 -3.33
C VAL A 15 8.43 5.52 -2.08
N THR A 16 9.22 6.58 -2.03
CA THR A 16 9.28 7.52 -0.89
C THR A 16 8.08 8.47 -0.84
N GLU A 17 7.49 8.78 -2.00
CA GLU A 17 6.28 9.60 -2.10
C GLU A 17 4.98 8.77 -2.04
N ARG A 18 5.11 7.44 -1.99
CA ARG A 18 4.00 6.52 -2.11
C ARG A 18 3.22 6.40 -0.80
N TRP A 19 1.91 6.55 -0.91
CA TRP A 19 1.02 6.37 0.23
C TRP A 19 0.66 4.90 0.42
N PHE A 20 0.80 4.42 1.65
CA PHE A 20 0.33 3.11 2.08
C PHE A 20 -0.96 3.29 2.87
N ILE A 21 -2.04 2.72 2.37
CA ILE A 21 -3.31 2.68 3.08
C ILE A 21 -3.30 1.37 3.85
N PHE A 22 -3.44 1.41 5.17
CA PHE A 22 -3.50 0.22 6.01
C PHE A 22 -4.95 -0.27 6.18
N PRO A 23 -5.19 -1.53 6.59
CA PRO A 23 -6.53 -2.00 6.94
C PRO A 23 -7.12 -1.24 8.14
N GLU A 24 -8.40 -1.51 8.45
CA GLU A 24 -9.06 -0.89 9.59
C GLU A 24 -8.33 -1.18 10.91
N MET A 25 -8.26 -0.16 11.77
CA MET A 25 -7.63 -0.22 13.08
C MET A 25 -8.70 -0.37 14.17
N PHE A 26 -8.44 -1.26 15.11
CA PHE A 26 -9.28 -1.53 16.27
C PHE A 26 -8.49 -1.28 17.55
N ASN A 27 -9.20 -1.04 18.65
CA ASN A 27 -8.61 -0.83 19.98
C ASN A 27 -7.50 0.23 19.95
N VAL A 28 -7.75 1.33 19.23
CA VAL A 28 -6.80 2.43 19.07
C VAL A 28 -6.62 3.15 20.41
N LEU A 29 -5.39 3.24 20.87
CA LEU A 29 -5.00 3.87 22.13
C LEU A 29 -3.88 4.88 21.86
N PHE A 30 -4.13 6.13 22.20
CA PHE A 30 -3.16 7.22 22.25
C PHE A 30 -3.18 7.78 23.68
N PRO A 31 -2.54 7.10 24.66
CA PRO A 31 -2.35 7.69 25.98
C PRO A 31 -1.67 9.05 25.82
N SER A 32 -2.13 10.06 26.56
CA SER A 32 -1.39 11.31 26.68
C SER A 32 0.02 11.01 27.20
N SER A 33 1.00 11.70 26.64
CA SER A 33 2.35 11.76 27.18
C SER A 33 2.29 12.17 28.66
N GLU A 34 3.05 11.49 29.51
CA GLU A 34 3.28 11.95 30.88
C GLU A 34 4.47 12.93 30.86
N ASP A 35 4.41 13.97 31.70
CA ASP A 35 5.53 14.89 31.87
C ASP A 35 6.74 14.14 32.44
N GLU A 36 7.94 14.36 31.87
CA GLU A 36 9.17 13.92 32.53
C GLU A 36 9.40 14.84 33.74
N VAL A 37 9.38 14.25 34.94
CA VAL A 37 9.52 14.96 36.21
C VAL A 37 10.70 14.43 37.01
N GLU A 38 11.45 15.34 37.63
CA GLU A 38 12.39 15.03 38.70
C GLU A 38 11.79 15.50 40.03
N SER A 39 11.58 14.55 40.93
CA SER A 39 11.10 14.85 42.28
C SER A 39 12.28 15.27 43.16
N ILE A 40 12.29 16.53 43.60
CA ILE A 40 13.21 17.03 44.62
C ILE A 40 12.36 17.42 45.84
N ASP A 41 12.65 16.83 47.00
CA ASP A 41 11.92 17.07 48.26
C ASP A 41 10.39 16.91 48.18
N ASN A 42 9.91 15.88 47.45
CA ASN A 42 8.48 15.60 47.17
C ASN A 42 7.75 16.72 46.39
N ILE A 43 8.49 17.55 45.67
CA ILE A 43 7.95 18.49 44.70
C ILE A 43 8.44 18.04 43.33
N ASP A 44 7.49 17.75 42.44
CA ASP A 44 7.78 17.32 41.07
C ASP A 44 8.10 18.54 40.22
N PHE A 45 9.34 18.63 39.73
CA PHE A 45 9.76 19.63 38.78
C PHE A 45 9.79 19.00 37.39
N LYS A 46 9.18 19.66 36.40
CA LYS A 46 9.30 19.24 34.99
C LYS A 46 10.76 19.36 34.55
N THR A 47 11.37 18.27 34.14
CA THR A 47 12.80 18.19 33.80
C THR A 47 13.10 17.93 32.33
N GLY A 48 12.09 17.62 31.53
CA GLY A 48 12.24 17.38 30.10
C GLY A 48 11.01 17.76 29.30
N ASP A 49 11.10 17.52 27.99
CA ASP A 49 9.96 17.51 27.08
C ASP A 49 9.06 16.29 27.40
N GLU A 50 7.79 16.36 27.04
CA GLU A 50 6.81 15.29 27.26
C GLU A 50 7.32 13.92 26.79
N ILE A 51 7.10 12.85 27.58
CA ILE A 51 7.47 11.49 27.17
C ILE A 51 6.78 11.20 25.84
N ARG A 52 7.56 10.86 24.81
CA ARG A 52 7.07 10.56 23.46
C ARG A 52 5.75 9.80 23.50
N GLN A 53 4.73 10.37 22.85
CA GLN A 53 3.38 9.81 22.90
C GLN A 53 3.36 8.43 22.26
N ALA A 54 3.18 7.40 23.09
CA ALA A 54 3.03 6.04 22.61
C ALA A 54 1.66 5.87 21.96
N TYR A 55 1.59 5.09 20.89
CA TYR A 55 0.32 4.65 20.34
C TYR A 55 0.30 3.13 20.18
N THR A 56 -0.88 2.55 20.33
CA THR A 56 -1.12 1.14 20.02
C THR A 56 -2.46 0.95 19.31
N TYR A 57 -2.51 0.00 18.38
CA TYR A 57 -3.75 -0.42 17.74
C TYR A 57 -3.62 -1.85 17.21
N GLU A 58 -4.75 -2.44 16.84
CA GLU A 58 -4.82 -3.80 16.32
C GLU A 58 -5.49 -3.82 14.94
N HIS A 59 -4.93 -4.58 14.00
CA HIS A 59 -5.68 -5.08 12.86
C HIS A 59 -6.25 -6.45 13.20
N VAL A 60 -7.47 -6.74 12.76
CA VAL A 60 -8.16 -8.00 13.04
C VAL A 60 -8.70 -8.63 11.75
N GLY A 61 -8.94 -9.94 11.79
CA GLY A 61 -9.58 -10.65 10.67
C GLY A 61 -8.62 -10.97 9.52
N PRO A 62 -9.14 -11.32 8.33
CA PRO A 62 -8.34 -11.86 7.20
C PRO A 62 -7.13 -11.01 6.78
N ASP A 63 -7.25 -9.69 6.91
CA ASP A 63 -6.21 -8.73 6.52
C ASP A 63 -5.05 -8.66 7.53
N ALA A 64 -5.27 -9.11 8.77
CA ALA A 64 -4.27 -9.17 9.82
C ALA A 64 -3.37 -10.42 9.67
N ASN A 65 -2.50 -10.43 8.66
CA ASN A 65 -1.65 -11.57 8.29
C ASN A 65 -0.14 -11.21 8.33
N PRO A 66 0.79 -12.18 8.20
CA PRO A 66 2.22 -11.91 8.23
C PRO A 66 2.74 -10.96 7.13
N ALA A 67 2.05 -10.81 6.00
CA ALA A 67 2.44 -9.85 4.97
C ALA A 67 2.24 -8.40 5.45
N LEU A 68 1.24 -8.16 6.31
CA LEU A 68 1.04 -6.87 6.95
C LEU A 68 2.23 -6.48 7.85
N ILE A 69 2.84 -7.47 8.51
CA ILE A 69 4.07 -7.24 9.28
C ILE A 69 5.22 -6.84 8.39
N ALA A 70 5.39 -7.51 7.25
CA ALA A 70 6.44 -7.14 6.30
C ALA A 70 6.27 -5.70 5.80
N ALA A 71 5.03 -5.24 5.62
CA ALA A 71 4.74 -3.85 5.30
C ALA A 71 5.14 -2.89 6.44
N TYR A 72 4.76 -3.17 7.68
CA TYR A 72 5.20 -2.35 8.82
C TYR A 72 6.72 -2.33 9.01
N ASN A 73 7.38 -3.48 8.86
CA ASN A 73 8.83 -3.58 8.96
C ASN A 73 9.54 -2.81 7.84
N SER A 74 8.88 -2.55 6.70
CA SER A 74 9.46 -1.71 5.65
C SER A 74 9.63 -0.25 6.08
N PHE A 75 8.96 0.17 7.16
CA PHE A 75 9.05 1.52 7.69
C PHE A 75 10.12 1.71 8.77
N ASP A 76 10.73 0.63 9.27
CA ASP A 76 11.62 0.69 10.43
C ASP A 76 12.84 1.61 10.21
N CYS A 77 13.29 1.74 8.96
CA CYS A 77 14.45 2.53 8.58
C CYS A 77 14.13 3.82 7.81
N ILE A 78 12.86 4.23 7.71
CA ILE A 78 12.49 5.46 7.01
C ILE A 78 11.70 6.39 7.92
N GLU A 79 11.87 7.69 7.70
CA GLU A 79 10.99 8.69 8.27
C GLU A 79 9.66 8.65 7.51
N TYR A 80 8.56 8.58 8.23
CA TYR A 80 7.24 8.57 7.62
C TYR A 80 6.22 9.28 8.52
N GLY A 81 5.15 9.75 7.89
CA GLY A 81 4.03 10.36 8.58
C GLY A 81 2.75 9.58 8.32
N VAL A 82 1.77 9.74 9.22
CA VAL A 82 0.48 9.06 9.15
C VAL A 82 -0.64 10.10 9.10
N PHE A 83 -1.65 9.82 8.28
CA PHE A 83 -2.96 10.45 8.38
C PHE A 83 -3.94 9.41 8.92
N TYR A 84 -4.77 9.81 9.87
CA TYR A 84 -5.82 8.95 10.40
C TYR A 84 -7.15 9.23 9.73
N ILE A 85 -7.94 8.18 9.49
CA ILE A 85 -9.29 8.31 8.97
C ILE A 85 -10.25 7.95 10.10
N THR A 86 -11.00 8.94 10.59
CA THR A 86 -11.90 8.73 11.72
C THR A 86 -13.11 7.87 11.33
N ASN A 87 -13.83 7.36 12.32
CA ASN A 87 -15.10 6.66 12.09
C ASN A 87 -16.19 7.52 11.41
N LYS A 88 -16.02 8.85 11.34
CA LYS A 88 -16.88 9.76 10.58
C LYS A 88 -16.41 9.96 9.14
N GLY A 89 -15.23 9.44 8.77
CA GLY A 89 -14.61 9.64 7.46
C GLY A 89 -13.96 11.02 7.34
N GLN A 90 -13.51 11.59 8.45
CA GLN A 90 -12.64 12.78 8.46
C GLN A 90 -11.20 12.32 8.30
N VAL A 91 -10.36 13.16 7.71
CA VAL A 91 -8.91 12.89 7.62
C VAL A 91 -8.22 13.78 8.65
N GLU A 92 -7.55 13.15 9.59
CA GLU A 92 -6.87 13.77 10.73
C GLU A 92 -5.36 13.78 10.50
N GLY A 93 -4.73 14.87 10.93
CA GLY A 93 -3.31 15.15 10.74
C GLY A 93 -2.89 16.37 11.56
N MET A 94 -1.80 17.02 11.16
CA MET A 94 -1.26 18.22 11.79
C MET A 94 -1.51 19.45 10.94
N ASN A 95 -1.90 20.56 11.55
CA ASN A 95 -1.96 21.84 10.89
C ASN A 95 -0.54 22.40 10.74
N ASP A 96 -0.13 22.69 9.50
CA ASP A 96 1.20 23.23 9.19
C ASP A 96 1.36 24.74 9.46
N GLY A 97 0.32 25.38 10.04
CA GLY A 97 0.25 26.82 10.26
C GLY A 97 -0.16 27.63 9.02
N ASN A 98 -0.29 26.98 7.85
CA ASN A 98 -0.71 27.59 6.59
C ASN A 98 -2.11 27.09 6.14
N ASN A 99 -2.89 26.53 7.07
CA ASN A 99 -4.18 25.87 6.81
C ASN A 99 -4.07 24.64 5.90
N ASN A 100 -2.91 24.00 5.82
CA ASN A 100 -2.80 22.69 5.20
C ASN A 100 -2.73 21.61 6.28
N LEU A 101 -3.24 20.44 5.92
CA LEU A 101 -3.11 19.25 6.75
C LEU A 101 -1.84 18.49 6.33
N ALA A 102 -0.85 18.49 7.21
CA ALA A 102 0.35 17.68 7.14
C ALA A 102 0.14 16.35 7.88
N SER A 103 0.96 15.35 7.55
CA SER A 103 0.93 14.05 8.23
C SER A 103 1.53 14.15 9.63
N ILE A 104 1.02 13.36 10.58
CA ILE A 104 1.61 13.23 11.92
C ILE A 104 2.88 12.38 11.79
N LYS A 105 4.06 12.98 12.03
CA LYS A 105 5.33 12.25 11.95
C LYS A 105 5.41 11.17 13.02
N GLN A 106 5.94 10.03 12.61
CA GLN A 106 6.22 8.91 13.49
C GLN A 106 7.72 8.84 13.74
N GLN A 107 8.11 8.51 14.96
CA GLN A 107 9.52 8.35 15.28
C GLN A 107 10.10 7.15 14.53
N ALA A 108 11.10 7.40 13.68
CA ALA A 108 11.80 6.35 12.94
C ALA A 108 12.37 5.27 13.87
N GLY A 109 12.31 4.00 13.46
CA GLY A 109 12.83 2.85 14.22
C GLY A 109 12.02 2.45 15.45
N THR A 110 10.83 3.02 15.68
CA THR A 110 10.01 2.69 16.87
C THR A 110 8.86 1.74 16.60
N VAL A 111 8.57 1.50 15.33
CA VAL A 111 7.30 0.94 14.89
C VAL A 111 7.44 -0.56 14.84
N SER A 112 6.62 -1.24 15.63
CA SER A 112 6.70 -2.69 15.78
C SER A 112 5.33 -3.32 15.57
N ALA A 113 5.25 -4.23 14.61
CA ALA A 113 4.07 -5.05 14.36
C ALA A 113 4.31 -6.50 14.80
N LYS A 114 3.35 -7.09 15.52
CA LYS A 114 3.41 -8.49 15.99
C LYS A 114 2.16 -9.26 15.61
N TYR A 115 2.34 -10.43 15.01
CA TYR A 115 1.25 -11.29 14.57
C TYR A 115 0.85 -12.24 15.68
N MET A 116 -0.42 -12.23 16.00
CA MET A 116 -1.05 -13.16 16.91
C MET A 116 -1.84 -14.17 16.08
N LYS A 117 -1.36 -15.42 16.12
CA LYS A 117 -2.05 -16.54 15.48
C LYS A 117 -3.45 -16.70 16.07
N PRO A 118 -4.45 -17.05 15.26
CA PRO A 118 -5.78 -17.36 15.76
C PRO A 118 -5.71 -18.57 16.70
N SER A 119 -6.51 -18.55 17.76
CA SER A 119 -6.68 -19.65 18.69
C SER A 119 -8.17 -19.88 18.96
N VAL A 120 -8.53 -20.95 19.66
CA VAL A 120 -9.94 -21.21 19.99
C VAL A 120 -10.49 -20.05 20.82
N GLY A 121 -11.41 -19.28 20.25
CA GLY A 121 -12.01 -18.09 20.87
C GLY A 121 -11.31 -16.76 20.58
N ALA A 122 -10.21 -16.74 19.81
CA ALA A 122 -9.51 -15.52 19.42
C ALA A 122 -9.32 -15.45 17.90
N VAL A 123 -9.75 -14.33 17.31
CA VAL A 123 -9.48 -14.02 15.90
C VAL A 123 -7.99 -13.76 15.70
N GLN A 124 -7.50 -13.94 14.47
CA GLN A 124 -6.14 -13.53 14.12
C GLN A 124 -6.01 -12.01 14.21
N LYS A 125 -4.85 -11.54 14.70
CA LYS A 125 -4.58 -10.12 14.90
C LYS A 125 -3.15 -9.74 14.57
N VAL A 126 -2.95 -8.48 14.19
CA VAL A 126 -1.63 -7.84 14.14
C VAL A 126 -1.69 -6.65 15.08
N MET A 127 -0.91 -6.70 16.17
CA MET A 127 -0.78 -5.56 17.08
C MET A 127 0.36 -4.67 16.60
N VAL A 128 0.07 -3.39 16.48
CA VAL A 128 1.04 -2.37 16.08
C VAL A 128 1.24 -1.41 17.24
N LYS A 129 2.50 -1.05 17.48
CA LYS A 129 2.88 -0.03 18.45
C LYS A 129 3.98 0.85 17.88
N GLY A 130 4.06 2.10 18.34
CA GLY A 130 5.13 3.01 18.00
C GLY A 130 5.07 4.27 18.86
N PHE A 131 5.88 5.26 18.49
CA PHE A 131 5.89 6.57 19.12
C PHE A 131 5.70 7.67 18.08
N VAL A 132 4.94 8.69 18.45
CA VAL A 132 4.90 9.97 17.72
C VAL A 132 6.25 10.66 17.89
N ASP A 133 6.68 11.39 16.86
CA ASP A 133 7.92 12.15 16.88
C ASP A 133 7.86 13.29 17.91
N ASP A 134 8.97 13.59 18.59
CA ASP A 134 9.02 14.62 19.64
C ASP A 134 8.89 16.06 19.10
N SER A 135 9.06 16.26 17.80
CA SER A 135 8.82 17.55 17.16
C SER A 135 7.33 17.86 16.90
N GLU A 136 6.45 16.88 17.10
CA GLU A 136 5.02 17.04 16.88
C GLU A 136 4.35 17.66 18.11
N TYR A 137 3.61 18.75 17.89
CA TYR A 137 2.86 19.43 18.94
C TYR A 137 1.38 19.07 18.87
N ASP A 138 0.86 18.38 19.88
CA ASP A 138 -0.54 17.93 19.96
C ASP A 138 -1.55 19.05 19.73
N GLY A 139 -1.23 20.29 20.10
CA GLY A 139 -2.12 21.44 19.85
C GLY A 139 -2.32 21.79 18.37
N ASN A 140 -1.51 21.23 17.46
CA ASN A 140 -1.66 21.37 16.02
C ASN A 140 -2.52 20.27 15.39
N LEU A 141 -3.03 19.30 16.16
CA LEU A 141 -3.95 18.28 15.64
C LEU A 141 -5.19 18.94 15.05
N ASP A 142 -5.47 18.63 13.79
CA ASP A 142 -6.60 19.19 13.02
C ASP A 142 -7.15 18.13 12.05
N TYR A 143 -8.25 18.45 11.36
CA TYR A 143 -8.89 17.53 10.44
C TYR A 143 -9.53 18.20 9.22
N ILE A 144 -9.56 17.46 8.12
CA ILE A 144 -10.40 17.79 6.96
C ILE A 144 -11.78 17.15 7.17
N PRO A 145 -12.86 17.96 7.23
CA PRO A 145 -14.21 17.43 7.38
C PRO A 145 -14.65 16.67 6.14
N THR A 146 -15.47 15.62 6.33
CA THR A 146 -15.97 14.76 5.25
C THR A 146 -16.68 15.53 4.14
N SER A 147 -17.32 16.66 4.44
CA SER A 147 -17.98 17.53 3.45
C SER A 147 -17.02 18.18 2.44
N LYS A 148 -15.72 18.21 2.73
CA LYS A 148 -14.67 18.73 1.84
C LYS A 148 -13.95 17.61 1.07
N ILE A 149 -14.32 16.35 1.31
CA ILE A 149 -13.75 15.17 0.69
C ILE A 149 -14.75 14.66 -0.36
N THR A 150 -14.40 14.81 -1.63
CA THR A 150 -15.24 14.42 -2.76
C THR A 150 -15.32 12.89 -2.90
N PHE A 151 -14.21 12.19 -2.65
CA PHE A 151 -14.18 10.72 -2.64
C PHE A 151 -14.08 10.19 -1.20
N PRO A 152 -15.12 9.55 -0.65
CA PRO A 152 -15.20 9.22 0.77
C PRO A 152 -13.96 8.51 1.31
N ALA A 153 -13.35 9.04 2.37
CA ALA A 153 -12.12 8.51 2.97
C ALA A 153 -12.19 7.03 3.34
N LYS A 154 -13.37 6.58 3.80
CA LYS A 154 -13.63 5.17 4.12
C LYS A 154 -13.59 4.22 2.91
N GLN A 155 -13.64 4.74 1.69
CA GLN A 155 -13.56 3.93 0.47
C GLN A 155 -12.12 3.80 -0.03
N TRP A 156 -11.15 4.47 0.62
CA TRP A 156 -9.76 4.45 0.20
C TRP A 156 -9.09 3.08 0.38
N PHE A 157 -9.58 2.23 1.30
CA PHE A 157 -9.12 0.83 1.40
C PHE A 157 -9.27 0.08 0.07
N GLY A 158 -10.25 0.45 -0.77
CA GLY A 158 -10.43 -0.11 -2.11
C GLY A 158 -9.45 0.43 -3.16
N ILE A 159 -8.68 1.47 -2.83
CA ILE A 159 -7.60 2.04 -3.68
C ILE A 159 -6.25 1.42 -3.32
N GLN A 160 -6.15 0.61 -2.25
CA GLN A 160 -4.89 -0.02 -1.87
C GLN A 160 -4.21 -0.62 -3.10
N PRO A 161 -2.89 -0.43 -3.23
CA PRO A 161 -2.16 -0.99 -4.32
C PRO A 161 -2.11 -2.50 -4.11
N LEU A 162 -3.07 -3.21 -4.71
CA LEU A 162 -3.00 -4.65 -4.85
C LEU A 162 -1.72 -4.92 -5.64
N GLN A 163 -0.65 -5.33 -4.95
CA GLN A 163 0.56 -5.75 -5.63
C GLN A 163 0.19 -6.98 -6.43
N VAL A 164 0.07 -6.80 -7.74
CA VAL A 164 -0.17 -7.91 -8.65
C VAL A 164 1.17 -8.58 -8.90
N VAL A 165 1.27 -9.81 -8.41
CA VAL A 165 2.39 -10.69 -8.74
C VAL A 165 1.89 -11.67 -9.79
N PRO A 166 2.49 -11.71 -11.00
CA PRO A 166 2.32 -12.81 -11.92
C PRO A 166 2.78 -14.09 -11.22
N VAL A 167 1.87 -14.99 -10.87
CA VAL A 167 2.19 -16.16 -10.04
C VAL A 167 2.77 -17.32 -10.87
N GLU A 168 2.32 -17.46 -12.12
CA GLU A 168 2.71 -18.54 -13.00
C GLU A 168 2.64 -18.10 -14.47
N VAL A 169 3.67 -18.42 -15.26
CA VAL A 169 3.65 -18.28 -16.73
C VAL A 169 3.64 -19.68 -17.30
N SER A 170 2.47 -20.16 -17.70
CA SER A 170 2.28 -21.57 -18.07
C SER A 170 2.60 -21.87 -19.53
N ASN A 171 2.48 -20.89 -20.43
CA ASN A 171 2.74 -21.05 -21.87
C ASN A 171 3.20 -19.73 -22.50
N ALA A 172 4.51 -19.56 -22.69
CA ALA A 172 5.09 -18.45 -23.45
C ALA A 172 5.56 -18.96 -24.81
N THR A 173 4.72 -18.80 -25.83
CA THR A 173 5.08 -19.09 -27.23
C THR A 173 5.46 -17.79 -27.93
N GLN A 174 5.89 -17.88 -29.19
CA GLN A 174 6.30 -16.71 -29.98
C GLN A 174 5.22 -15.63 -30.11
N ASP A 175 3.94 -15.96 -29.94
CA ASP A 175 2.80 -15.05 -30.09
C ASP A 175 1.91 -14.92 -28.85
N THR A 176 2.03 -15.79 -27.85
CA THR A 176 1.13 -15.82 -26.68
C THR A 176 1.85 -16.00 -25.36
N ILE A 177 1.37 -15.29 -24.33
CA ILE A 177 1.88 -15.36 -22.95
C ILE A 177 0.68 -15.45 -22.01
N VAL A 178 0.62 -16.49 -21.18
CA VAL A 178 -0.44 -16.66 -20.17
C VAL A 178 0.11 -16.35 -18.78
N PHE A 179 -0.61 -15.58 -17.96
CA PHE A 179 -0.22 -15.29 -16.58
C PHE A 179 -1.41 -15.14 -15.63
N GLU A 180 -1.19 -15.30 -14.34
CA GLU A 180 -2.18 -15.07 -13.28
C GLU A 180 -1.87 -13.83 -12.44
N ALA A 181 -2.85 -12.94 -12.30
CA ALA A 181 -2.77 -11.71 -11.52
C ALA A 181 -3.54 -11.85 -10.19
N ASN A 182 -2.82 -11.92 -9.08
CA ASN A 182 -3.39 -12.06 -7.75
C ASN A 182 -2.97 -10.90 -6.84
N GLY A 183 -3.85 -10.49 -5.92
CA GLY A 183 -3.53 -9.51 -4.89
C GLY A 183 -2.42 -9.97 -3.95
N LEU A 184 -1.72 -9.01 -3.34
CA LEU A 184 -0.65 -9.29 -2.38
C LEU A 184 -1.17 -9.95 -1.10
N TYR A 185 -2.31 -9.46 -0.62
CA TYR A 185 -2.92 -9.83 0.65
C TYR A 185 -3.99 -10.91 0.42
N GLY A 186 -4.08 -11.85 1.38
CA GLY A 186 -5.01 -12.99 1.33
C GLY A 186 -4.38 -14.26 1.93
N GLY A 187 -5.19 -15.32 2.09
CA GLY A 187 -4.69 -16.64 2.44
C GLY A 187 -3.81 -17.22 1.33
N VAL A 188 -2.92 -18.16 1.65
CA VAL A 188 -2.05 -18.84 0.67
C VAL A 188 -2.88 -19.57 -0.41
N ASP A 189 -4.08 -19.99 -0.04
CA ASP A 189 -5.12 -20.66 -0.82
C ASP A 189 -6.23 -19.71 -1.34
N LEU A 190 -6.24 -18.45 -0.90
CA LEU A 190 -7.33 -17.48 -1.09
C LEU A 190 -6.78 -16.07 -1.40
N LYS A 191 -5.77 -15.97 -2.26
CA LYS A 191 -5.41 -14.67 -2.82
C LYS A 191 -6.54 -14.22 -3.74
N LYS A 192 -7.02 -13.00 -3.53
CA LYS A 192 -8.11 -12.44 -4.33
C LYS A 192 -7.62 -12.24 -5.77
N PRO A 193 -8.25 -12.86 -6.79
CA PRO A 193 -7.87 -12.63 -8.18
C PRO A 193 -8.14 -11.18 -8.56
N VAL A 194 -7.22 -10.60 -9.33
CA VAL A 194 -7.38 -9.24 -9.88
C VAL A 194 -8.08 -9.35 -11.22
N THR A 195 -9.29 -8.79 -11.32
CA THR A 195 -10.09 -8.81 -12.55
C THR A 195 -10.07 -7.46 -13.28
N GLY A 196 -10.39 -7.50 -14.57
CA GLY A 196 -10.62 -6.32 -15.40
C GLY A 196 -9.38 -5.63 -15.96
N ILE A 197 -8.18 -6.24 -15.94
CA ILE A 197 -7.02 -5.67 -16.65
C ILE A 197 -7.31 -5.67 -18.16
N VAL A 198 -7.14 -4.52 -18.82
CA VAL A 198 -7.44 -4.31 -20.24
C VAL A 198 -6.20 -3.91 -21.04
N THR A 199 -6.30 -3.93 -22.37
CA THR A 199 -5.15 -3.70 -23.27
C THR A 199 -4.53 -2.30 -23.12
N THR A 200 -5.30 -1.33 -22.67
CA THR A 200 -4.81 0.03 -22.37
C THR A 200 -4.01 0.11 -21.07
N ASP A 201 -4.07 -0.93 -20.23
CA ASP A 201 -3.28 -1.02 -19.01
C ASP A 201 -1.85 -1.55 -19.27
N LEU A 202 -1.50 -1.92 -20.52
CA LEU A 202 -0.12 -2.27 -20.90
C LEU A 202 0.76 -1.02 -21.03
N SER A 203 2.08 -1.22 -20.96
CA SER A 203 3.09 -0.19 -21.18
C SER A 203 4.39 -0.82 -21.66
N ASP A 204 5.11 -0.10 -22.50
CA ASP A 204 6.48 -0.38 -22.96
C ASP A 204 7.55 0.45 -22.21
N GLY A 205 7.14 1.21 -21.19
CA GLY A 205 8.03 2.02 -20.35
C GLY A 205 8.00 3.53 -20.63
N VAL A 206 7.17 4.00 -21.58
CA VAL A 206 7.02 5.44 -21.89
C VAL A 206 5.62 6.00 -21.54
N GLY A 207 4.76 5.16 -20.94
CA GLY A 207 3.42 5.54 -20.48
C GLY A 207 2.33 5.15 -21.47
N GLY A 208 1.41 4.30 -21.01
CA GLY A 208 0.10 4.04 -21.63
C GLY A 208 0.12 3.60 -23.10
N SER A 209 0.98 2.66 -23.47
CA SER A 209 1.01 2.06 -24.80
C SER A 209 0.34 0.68 -24.78
N SER A 210 -0.51 0.37 -25.75
CA SER A 210 -1.07 -0.98 -25.96
C SER A 210 -0.01 -1.95 -26.52
N ALA A 211 1.15 -1.99 -25.85
CA ALA A 211 2.36 -2.66 -26.28
C ALA A 211 3.15 -3.16 -25.07
N VAL A 212 4.00 -4.15 -25.32
CA VAL A 212 5.02 -4.66 -24.41
C VAL A 212 6.40 -4.36 -24.98
N TYR A 213 7.45 -4.47 -24.18
CA TYR A 213 8.81 -4.16 -24.64
C TYR A 213 9.63 -5.44 -24.85
N ASN A 214 10.12 -5.68 -26.07
CA ASN A 214 11.08 -6.75 -26.34
C ASN A 214 12.49 -6.25 -26.03
N GLU A 215 13.08 -6.73 -24.93
CA GLU A 215 14.42 -6.33 -24.50
C GLU A 215 15.51 -6.87 -25.44
N SER A 216 15.29 -8.04 -26.06
CA SER A 216 16.26 -8.66 -26.98
C SER A 216 16.43 -7.88 -28.28
N THR A 217 15.35 -7.29 -28.79
CA THR A 217 15.36 -6.49 -30.02
C THR A 217 15.29 -4.98 -29.78
N SER A 218 15.14 -4.57 -28.52
CA SER A 218 14.97 -3.16 -28.11
C SER A 218 13.83 -2.46 -28.84
N ALA A 219 12.68 -3.13 -28.97
CA ALA A 219 11.53 -2.65 -29.72
C ALA A 219 10.22 -2.84 -28.96
N SER A 220 9.30 -1.90 -29.14
CA SER A 220 7.92 -2.06 -28.67
C SER A 220 7.16 -3.02 -29.57
N VAL A 221 6.47 -3.97 -28.96
CA VAL A 221 5.66 -4.99 -29.64
C VAL A 221 4.20 -4.74 -29.29
N ALA A 222 3.38 -4.42 -30.29
CA ALA A 222 1.94 -4.27 -30.10
C ALA A 222 1.36 -5.54 -29.47
N ALA A 223 0.47 -5.41 -28.52
CA ALA A 223 -0.09 -6.56 -27.81
C ALA A 223 -1.53 -6.30 -27.38
N THR A 224 -2.31 -7.38 -27.28
CA THR A 224 -3.65 -7.36 -26.70
C THR A 224 -3.69 -8.26 -25.48
N ILE A 225 -4.45 -7.88 -24.46
CA ILE A 225 -4.70 -8.69 -23.27
C ILE A 225 -6.18 -9.07 -23.18
N ALA A 226 -6.44 -10.33 -22.84
CA ALA A 226 -7.78 -10.85 -22.58
C ALA A 226 -7.80 -11.58 -21.24
N GLU A 227 -8.80 -11.29 -20.42
CA GLU A 227 -9.09 -12.04 -19.19
C GLU A 227 -9.83 -13.35 -19.52
N SER A 228 -9.49 -14.43 -18.80
CA SER A 228 -10.17 -15.71 -18.92
C SER A 228 -11.62 -15.61 -18.42
N ALA A 229 -12.56 -16.12 -19.24
CA ALA A 229 -13.98 -16.16 -18.88
C ALA A 229 -14.31 -17.25 -17.85
N THR A 230 -13.40 -18.21 -17.61
CA THR A 230 -13.64 -19.38 -16.75
C THR A 230 -12.80 -19.38 -15.47
N VAL A 231 -11.68 -18.66 -15.46
CA VAL A 231 -10.77 -18.56 -14.30
C VAL A 231 -10.47 -17.08 -14.02
N PRO A 232 -11.17 -16.47 -13.05
CA PRO A 232 -10.95 -15.07 -12.70
C PRO A 232 -9.48 -14.80 -12.34
N GLY A 233 -8.93 -13.70 -12.85
CA GLY A 233 -7.53 -13.34 -12.59
C GLY A 233 -6.50 -14.01 -13.49
N THR A 234 -6.87 -14.92 -14.38
CA THR A 234 -5.99 -15.44 -15.43
C THR A 234 -6.11 -14.61 -16.70
N TYR A 235 -4.97 -14.25 -17.30
CA TYR A 235 -4.90 -13.41 -18.49
C TYR A 235 -4.05 -14.05 -19.58
N THR A 236 -4.41 -13.77 -20.83
CA THR A 236 -3.62 -14.10 -22.02
C THR A 236 -3.24 -12.83 -22.73
N ILE A 237 -1.94 -12.61 -22.93
CA ILE A 237 -1.39 -11.60 -23.82
C ILE A 237 -1.13 -12.24 -25.17
N THR A 238 -1.58 -11.59 -26.24
CA THR A 238 -1.29 -11.96 -27.63
C THR A 238 -0.45 -10.85 -28.25
N LEU A 239 0.74 -11.20 -28.74
CA LEU A 239 1.64 -10.30 -29.45
C LEU A 239 1.14 -10.12 -30.88
N GLY A 240 1.13 -8.88 -31.38
CA GLY A 240 0.63 -8.55 -32.71
C GLY A 240 1.48 -9.12 -33.86
N ALA A 241 2.72 -9.50 -33.56
CA ALA A 241 3.60 -10.25 -34.44
C ALA A 241 4.38 -11.29 -33.63
N ALA A 242 4.51 -12.50 -34.18
CA ALA A 242 5.34 -13.53 -33.60
C ALA A 242 6.79 -13.03 -33.43
N GLN A 243 7.35 -13.25 -32.26
CA GLN A 243 8.73 -12.92 -31.90
C GLN A 243 9.63 -14.15 -32.06
N THR A 244 10.92 -14.02 -31.77
CA THR A 244 11.86 -15.14 -31.92
C THR A 244 11.90 -15.97 -30.64
N ALA A 245 12.04 -17.29 -30.76
CA ALA A 245 12.34 -18.15 -29.61
C ALA A 245 13.62 -17.66 -28.90
N GLY A 246 13.54 -17.50 -27.59
CA GLY A 246 14.60 -16.91 -26.76
C GLY A 246 14.52 -15.39 -26.56
N ASP A 247 13.59 -14.69 -27.23
CA ASP A 247 13.37 -13.26 -26.96
C ASP A 247 12.85 -13.05 -25.53
N VAL A 248 13.33 -11.98 -24.88
CA VAL A 248 12.91 -11.58 -23.54
C VAL A 248 11.92 -10.42 -23.63
N ILE A 249 10.67 -10.68 -23.28
CA ILE A 249 9.60 -9.70 -23.27
C ILE A 249 9.44 -9.16 -21.86
N ARG A 250 9.62 -7.85 -21.70
CA ARG A 250 9.29 -7.09 -20.48
C ARG A 250 7.85 -6.61 -20.57
N ILE A 251 7.06 -6.97 -19.57
CA ILE A 251 5.65 -6.60 -19.46
C ILE A 251 5.54 -5.63 -18.28
N ASP A 252 5.21 -4.39 -18.61
CA ASP A 252 4.85 -3.35 -17.64
C ASP A 252 3.33 -3.19 -17.69
N LEU A 253 2.69 -3.24 -16.52
CA LEU A 253 1.26 -3.01 -16.37
C LEU A 253 1.05 -1.72 -15.57
N ALA A 254 0.07 -0.92 -15.96
CA ALA A 254 -0.33 0.30 -15.30
C ALA A 254 -1.86 0.33 -15.24
N LYS A 255 -2.43 -0.13 -14.12
CA LYS A 255 -3.87 -0.07 -13.86
C LYS A 255 -4.16 0.88 -12.71
N THR A 256 -5.09 1.79 -12.94
CA THR A 256 -5.56 2.74 -11.91
C THR A 256 -6.07 1.96 -10.69
N GLY A 257 -5.51 2.24 -9.51
CA GLY A 257 -5.87 1.55 -8.25
C GLY A 257 -5.06 0.29 -7.93
N TYR A 258 -4.05 -0.06 -8.72
CA TYR A 258 -3.19 -1.23 -8.50
C TYR A 258 -1.71 -0.83 -8.60
N VAL A 259 -0.84 -1.46 -7.79
CA VAL A 259 0.60 -1.44 -8.06
C VAL A 259 0.96 -2.73 -8.75
N MET A 260 1.40 -2.62 -9.98
CA MET A 260 1.77 -3.77 -10.79
C MET A 260 3.28 -3.93 -10.76
N ARG A 261 3.76 -5.18 -10.65
CA ARG A 261 5.19 -5.46 -10.79
C ARG A 261 5.51 -5.70 -12.27
N THR A 262 6.54 -5.04 -12.79
CA THR A 262 7.16 -5.42 -14.06
C THR A 262 7.66 -6.86 -13.98
N PHE A 263 7.38 -7.65 -15.00
CA PHE A 263 7.92 -9.00 -15.11
C PHE A 263 8.48 -9.26 -16.51
N ARG A 264 9.31 -10.29 -16.60
CA ARG A 264 10.01 -10.68 -17.81
C ARG A 264 9.66 -12.11 -18.15
N VAL A 265 9.43 -12.36 -19.43
CA VAL A 265 9.12 -13.68 -19.97
C VAL A 265 10.06 -13.97 -21.12
N THR A 266 10.71 -15.12 -21.10
CA THR A 266 11.48 -15.63 -22.24
C THR A 266 10.57 -16.52 -23.08
N LEU A 267 10.49 -16.24 -24.39
CA LEU A 267 9.63 -17.00 -25.29
C LEU A 267 10.27 -18.34 -25.68
N ALA A 268 9.45 -19.38 -25.79
CA ALA A 268 9.85 -20.73 -26.22
C ALA A 268 9.75 -20.92 -27.74
#